data_AF-A0A9D7A7N1-F1
#
_entry.id   AF-A0A9D7A7N1-F1
#
_cell.length_a   1.000
_cell.length_b   1.000
_cell.length_c   1.000
_cell.angle_alpha   90.00
_cell.angle_beta   90.00
_cell.angle_gamma   90.00
#
_symmetry.space_group_name_H-M   'P 1'
#
loop_
_entity.id
_entity.type
_entity.pdbx_description
1 polymer ?
#
loop_
_entity_poly.entity_id
_entity_poly.type
_entity_poly.pdbx_seq_one_letter_code
_entity_poly.pdbx_strand_id
1 'polypeptide(L)'
;VYPLTRALYGKRIRQPIGGDFGFSGKLAEHYLDKPVWESDVARFGIDIWMTTEAIASGARVCQSFLGAKIHDPKDPAADLSTMLVQVMGAVLALMEEHQTLWPNVEGSRSVDLFGFQYDVGVEPIHVNVDRMVGTFRQGAADLEPIWRQMLAPETIEALLPLKDCPPQEFRIADDLWARLIYDVAAVYHRRVLPHEHLLKALTPLYLGRTASFVLETQGLTSAEAEIRIEALCQAFEKHKPYLIERWRRE
;
A
#
# COMPACT_ATOMS: atom_id res chain seq x y z
N VAL A 1 -0.60 0.98 0.00
CA VAL A 1 -0.93 1.58 -1.32
C VAL A 1 -0.43 3.02 -1.45
N TYR A 2 -1.00 4.01 -0.73
CA TYR A 2 -0.62 5.42 -0.89
C TYR A 2 0.89 5.73 -0.88
N PRO A 3 1.69 5.30 0.13
CA PRO A 3 3.15 5.54 0.13
C PRO A 3 3.87 4.99 -1.11
N LEU A 4 3.49 3.78 -1.53
CA LEU A 4 4.08 3.10 -2.68
C LEU A 4 3.70 3.82 -3.99
N THR A 5 2.42 4.09 -4.24
CA THR A 5 1.95 4.81 -5.42
C THR A 5 2.59 6.19 -5.53
N ARG A 6 2.70 6.92 -4.40
CA ARG A 6 3.37 8.21 -4.35
C ARG A 6 4.85 8.11 -4.74
N ALA A 7 5.58 7.15 -4.19
CA ALA A 7 7.00 6.96 -4.49
C ALA A 7 7.22 6.55 -5.96
N LEU A 8 6.32 5.76 -6.54
CA LEU A 8 6.44 5.27 -7.92
C LEU A 8 6.07 6.31 -8.97
N TYR A 9 4.99 7.07 -8.74
CA TYR A 9 4.38 7.93 -9.76
C TYR A 9 4.46 9.44 -9.43
N GLY A 10 5.05 9.80 -8.28
CA GLY A 10 5.46 11.18 -7.97
C GLY A 10 4.31 12.15 -7.70
N LYS A 11 3.09 11.64 -7.47
CA LYS A 11 1.89 12.43 -7.19
C LYS A 11 1.36 12.10 -5.79
N ARG A 12 1.14 13.14 -4.98
CA ARG A 12 0.57 13.02 -3.63
C ARG A 12 -0.97 12.94 -3.68
N ILE A 13 -1.48 11.83 -4.21
CA ILE A 13 -2.91 11.50 -4.25
C ILE A 13 -3.24 10.68 -3.01
N ARG A 14 -3.90 11.28 -2.02
CA ARG A 14 -4.08 10.76 -0.66
C ARG A 14 -4.92 9.49 -0.61
N GLN A 15 -5.87 9.33 -1.53
CA GLN A 15 -6.76 8.16 -1.65
C GLN A 15 -6.69 7.58 -3.08
N PRO A 16 -5.60 6.89 -3.46
CA PRO A 16 -5.43 6.37 -4.81
C PRO A 16 -6.32 5.15 -5.12
N ILE A 17 -7.10 4.69 -4.13
CA ILE A 17 -8.09 3.61 -4.25
C ILE A 17 -9.51 4.11 -3.95
N GLY A 18 -9.72 5.43 -3.91
CA GLY A 18 -11.03 6.00 -3.63
C GLY A 18 -11.94 5.86 -4.84
N GLY A 19 -13.09 5.20 -4.69
CA GLY A 19 -14.01 4.90 -5.80
C GLY A 19 -14.82 6.07 -6.37
N ASP A 20 -14.57 7.31 -5.93
CA ASP A 20 -15.29 8.50 -6.42
C ASP A 20 -14.39 9.27 -7.38
N PHE A 21 -14.71 9.23 -8.68
CA PHE A 21 -13.91 9.83 -9.76
C PHE A 21 -14.71 10.77 -10.64
N GLY A 22 -14.02 11.77 -11.19
CA GLY A 22 -14.45 12.54 -12.36
C GLY A 22 -13.33 12.60 -13.38
N PHE A 23 -13.63 12.35 -14.66
CA PHE A 23 -12.65 12.34 -15.74
C PHE A 23 -13.25 12.87 -17.04
N SER A 24 -12.39 13.33 -17.94
CA SER A 24 -12.80 13.81 -19.26
C SER A 24 -13.16 12.65 -20.20
N GLY A 25 -13.95 12.91 -21.24
CA GLY A 25 -14.26 11.90 -22.27
C GLY A 25 -13.00 11.28 -22.90
N LYS A 26 -11.96 12.10 -23.13
CA LYS A 26 -10.66 11.61 -23.64
C LYS A 26 -9.99 10.59 -22.70
N LEU A 27 -10.06 10.82 -21.38
CA LEU A 27 -9.51 9.88 -20.41
C LEU A 27 -10.38 8.62 -20.30
N ALA A 28 -11.71 8.75 -20.48
CA ALA A 28 -12.61 7.61 -20.59
C ALA A 28 -12.28 6.71 -21.79
N GLU A 29 -12.08 7.31 -22.98
CA GLU A 29 -11.64 6.60 -24.18
C GLU A 29 -10.32 5.85 -23.94
N HIS A 30 -9.34 6.53 -23.33
CA HIS A 30 -8.06 5.91 -22.96
C HIS A 30 -8.24 4.67 -22.06
N TYR A 31 -9.14 4.73 -21.07
CA TYR A 31 -9.42 3.56 -20.23
C TYR A 31 -10.09 2.44 -21.03
N LEU A 32 -11.04 2.76 -21.90
CA LEU A 32 -11.77 1.76 -22.70
C LEU A 32 -10.85 1.00 -23.66
N ASP A 33 -9.81 1.65 -24.19
CA ASP A 33 -8.84 1.04 -25.09
C ASP A 33 -7.92 0.01 -24.41
N LYS A 34 -7.92 -0.07 -23.08
CA LYS A 34 -7.03 -0.96 -22.32
C LYS A 34 -7.63 -2.37 -22.20
N PRO A 35 -6.82 -3.44 -22.39
CA PRO A 35 -7.31 -4.82 -22.36
C PRO A 35 -7.45 -5.39 -20.93
N VAL A 36 -8.09 -4.65 -20.02
CA VAL A 36 -8.19 -5.01 -18.60
C VAL A 36 -9.55 -5.57 -18.19
N TRP A 37 -10.56 -5.42 -19.04
CA TRP A 37 -11.97 -5.69 -18.72
C TRP A 37 -12.27 -7.16 -18.38
N GLU A 38 -11.49 -8.09 -18.91
CA GLU A 38 -11.61 -9.54 -18.63
C GLU A 38 -10.66 -10.02 -17.53
N SER A 39 -9.89 -9.12 -16.91
CA SER A 39 -8.88 -9.44 -15.90
C SER A 39 -9.37 -9.19 -14.47
N ASP A 40 -8.63 -9.70 -13.48
CA ASP A 40 -8.93 -9.46 -12.06
C ASP A 40 -8.83 -7.97 -11.65
N VAL A 41 -8.16 -7.14 -12.47
CA VAL A 41 -8.14 -5.68 -12.29
C VAL A 41 -9.55 -5.09 -12.34
N ALA A 42 -10.38 -5.53 -13.29
CA ALA A 42 -11.74 -5.02 -13.45
C ALA A 42 -12.68 -5.36 -12.29
N ARG A 43 -12.33 -6.38 -11.48
CA ARG A 43 -13.18 -6.84 -10.37
C ARG A 43 -12.90 -6.12 -9.06
N PHE A 44 -11.63 -5.87 -8.75
CA PHE A 44 -11.23 -5.42 -7.40
C PHE A 44 -10.08 -4.40 -7.40
N GLY A 45 -9.38 -4.23 -8.52
CA GLY A 45 -8.23 -3.33 -8.65
C GLY A 45 -8.54 -2.06 -9.45
N ILE A 46 -9.80 -1.83 -9.81
CA ILE A 46 -10.15 -0.81 -10.81
C ILE A 46 -9.78 0.60 -10.36
N ASP A 47 -9.99 0.95 -9.08
CA ASP A 47 -9.74 2.31 -8.58
C ASP A 47 -8.25 2.67 -8.63
N ILE A 48 -7.38 1.74 -8.21
CA ILE A 48 -5.93 1.93 -8.27
C ILE A 48 -5.40 1.91 -9.69
N TRP A 49 -6.01 1.08 -10.55
CA TRP A 49 -5.68 1.02 -11.96
C TRP A 49 -6.02 2.33 -12.67
N MET A 50 -7.25 2.84 -12.52
CA MET A 50 -7.66 4.11 -13.12
C MET A 50 -6.78 5.26 -12.67
N THR A 51 -6.47 5.31 -11.37
CA THR A 51 -5.57 6.33 -10.79
C THR A 51 -4.18 6.24 -11.41
N THR A 52 -3.63 5.04 -11.52
CA THR A 52 -2.27 4.83 -12.03
C THR A 52 -2.18 5.13 -13.52
N GLU A 53 -3.13 4.65 -14.32
CA GLU A 53 -3.21 4.93 -15.76
C GLU A 53 -3.39 6.43 -16.05
N ALA A 54 -4.18 7.15 -15.25
CA ALA A 54 -4.28 8.61 -15.40
C ALA A 54 -2.91 9.29 -15.23
N ILE A 55 -2.12 8.88 -14.24
CA ILE A 55 -0.81 9.47 -14.00
C ILE A 55 0.17 9.05 -15.10
N ALA A 56 0.20 7.76 -15.44
CA ALA A 56 1.13 7.18 -16.40
C ALA A 56 0.90 7.69 -17.85
N SER A 57 -0.36 7.93 -18.23
CA SER A 57 -0.72 8.55 -19.51
C SER A 57 -0.43 10.05 -19.59
N GLY A 58 0.02 10.67 -18.48
CA GLY A 58 0.31 12.10 -18.41
C GLY A 58 -0.93 12.98 -18.27
N ALA A 59 -2.07 12.42 -17.87
CA ALA A 59 -3.26 13.22 -17.60
C ALA A 59 -3.01 14.22 -16.45
N ARG A 60 -3.75 15.34 -16.49
CA ARG A 60 -3.77 16.29 -15.36
C ARG A 60 -4.66 15.71 -14.28
N VAL A 61 -4.10 15.52 -13.08
CA VAL A 61 -4.79 14.94 -11.93
C VAL A 61 -4.91 16.00 -10.84
N CYS A 62 -6.09 16.07 -10.22
CA CYS A 62 -6.40 16.89 -9.07
C CYS A 62 -7.22 16.06 -8.06
N GLN A 63 -7.38 16.58 -6.85
CA GLN A 63 -8.26 16.02 -5.83
C GLN A 63 -9.36 17.03 -5.48
N SER A 64 -10.50 16.52 -5.03
CA SER A 64 -11.57 17.35 -4.46
C SER A 64 -11.91 16.85 -3.07
N PHE A 65 -12.04 17.76 -2.10
CA PHE A 65 -12.47 17.43 -0.75
C PHE A 65 -14.00 17.40 -0.69
N LEU A 66 -14.58 16.21 -0.51
CA LEU A 66 -16.03 15.98 -0.48
C LEU A 66 -16.60 15.74 0.93
N GLY A 67 -15.78 15.84 1.98
CA GLY A 67 -16.17 15.50 3.36
C GLY A 67 -16.05 14.00 3.65
N ALA A 68 -16.61 13.55 4.79
CA ALA A 68 -16.54 12.15 5.17
C ALA A 68 -17.53 11.29 4.38
N LYS A 69 -17.03 10.17 3.87
CA LYS A 69 -17.86 9.11 3.30
C LYS A 69 -18.37 8.24 4.44
N ILE A 70 -19.68 8.27 4.69
CA ILE A 70 -20.32 7.43 5.70
C ILE A 70 -20.42 6.01 5.14
N HIS A 71 -19.74 5.07 5.77
CA HIS A 71 -19.82 3.63 5.47
C HIS A 71 -20.42 2.90 6.67
N ASP A 72 -21.22 1.86 6.41
CA ASP A 72 -21.61 0.94 7.48
C ASP A 72 -20.35 0.30 8.09
N PRO A 73 -20.23 0.23 9.42
CA PRO A 73 -19.08 -0.37 10.08
C PRO A 73 -19.04 -1.87 9.77
N LYS A 74 -18.22 -2.26 8.79
CA LYS A 74 -17.79 -3.65 8.61
C LYS A 74 -16.62 -3.92 9.55
N ASP A 75 -16.57 -5.10 10.16
CA ASP A 75 -15.35 -5.58 10.83
C ASP A 75 -14.25 -5.65 9.77
N PRO A 76 -13.27 -4.72 9.76
CA PRO A 76 -12.32 -4.63 8.66
C PRO A 76 -11.46 -5.88 8.58
N ALA A 77 -11.26 -6.59 9.70
CA ALA A 77 -10.37 -7.75 9.79
C ALA A 77 -10.92 -9.02 9.12
N ALA A 78 -12.24 -9.16 8.99
CA ALA A 78 -12.87 -10.37 8.42
C ALA A 78 -12.71 -10.46 6.89
N ASP A 79 -12.77 -9.33 6.19
CA ASP A 79 -12.63 -9.24 4.71
C ASP A 79 -11.26 -8.70 4.26
N LEU A 80 -10.37 -8.33 5.19
CA LEU A 80 -9.10 -7.66 4.88
C LEU A 80 -8.17 -8.47 4.00
N SER A 81 -8.12 -9.80 4.21
CA SER A 81 -7.15 -10.66 3.52
C SER A 81 -7.46 -10.74 2.03
N THR A 82 -8.73 -10.93 1.67
CA THR A 82 -9.18 -10.95 0.28
C THR A 82 -8.93 -9.61 -0.41
N MET A 83 -9.33 -8.51 0.24
CA MET A 83 -9.13 -7.17 -0.31
C MET A 83 -7.64 -6.83 -0.47
N LEU A 84 -6.81 -7.16 0.52
CA LEU A 84 -5.37 -6.92 0.47
C LEU A 84 -4.73 -7.66 -0.69
N VAL A 85 -5.04 -8.96 -0.87
CA VAL A 85 -4.51 -9.77 -1.95
C VAL A 85 -4.87 -9.15 -3.30
N GLN A 86 -6.13 -8.76 -3.49
CA GLN A 86 -6.61 -8.17 -4.72
C GLN A 86 -5.95 -6.81 -5.03
N VAL A 87 -5.98 -5.89 -4.06
CA VAL A 87 -5.44 -4.54 -4.23
C VAL A 87 -3.92 -4.57 -4.42
N MET A 88 -3.21 -5.37 -3.63
CA MET A 88 -1.76 -5.50 -3.79
C MET A 88 -1.40 -6.21 -5.10
N GLY A 89 -2.15 -7.22 -5.53
CA GLY A 89 -1.96 -7.84 -6.84
C GLY A 89 -2.07 -6.82 -7.98
N ALA A 90 -3.11 -5.98 -7.97
CA ALA A 90 -3.28 -4.91 -8.95
C ALA A 90 -2.14 -3.89 -8.93
N VAL A 91 -1.71 -3.45 -7.73
CA VAL A 91 -0.57 -2.53 -7.59
C VAL A 91 0.72 -3.13 -8.16
N LEU A 92 1.02 -4.39 -7.84
CA LEU A 92 2.25 -5.04 -8.30
C LEU A 92 2.23 -5.30 -9.82
N ALA A 93 1.07 -5.66 -10.39
CA ALA A 93 0.91 -5.76 -11.84
C ALA A 93 1.13 -4.41 -12.56
N LEU A 94 0.61 -3.32 -12.00
CA LEU A 94 0.83 -1.95 -12.51
C LEU A 94 2.30 -1.53 -12.42
N MET A 95 3.05 -2.02 -11.43
CA MET A 95 4.50 -1.80 -11.38
C MET A 95 5.22 -2.47 -12.55
N GLU A 96 4.81 -3.68 -12.94
CA GLU A 96 5.36 -4.36 -14.12
C GLU A 96 4.99 -3.65 -15.42
N GLU A 97 3.71 -3.27 -15.57
CA GLU A 97 3.22 -2.54 -16.76
C GLU A 97 3.99 -1.22 -16.97
N HIS A 98 4.21 -0.48 -15.89
CA HIS A 98 4.83 0.85 -15.93
C HIS A 98 6.32 0.85 -15.56
N GLN A 99 7.02 -0.28 -15.72
CA GLN A 99 8.43 -0.42 -15.34
C GLN A 99 9.41 0.49 -16.07
N THR A 100 9.02 1.05 -17.22
CA THR A 100 9.82 2.05 -17.94
C THR A 100 9.64 3.46 -17.38
N LEU A 101 8.59 3.70 -16.60
CA LEU A 101 8.21 5.01 -16.09
C LEU A 101 8.68 5.22 -14.65
N TRP A 102 8.28 4.35 -13.72
CA TRP A 102 8.49 4.61 -12.30
C TRP A 102 9.97 4.66 -11.86
N PRO A 103 10.96 3.98 -12.49
CA PRO A 103 12.36 4.11 -12.06
C PRO A 103 12.91 5.52 -12.23
N ASN A 104 12.34 6.31 -13.15
CA ASN A 104 12.79 7.66 -13.49
C ASN A 104 12.11 8.77 -12.66
N VAL A 105 11.19 8.39 -11.76
CA VAL A 105 10.47 9.36 -10.92
C VAL A 105 11.26 9.62 -9.65
N GLU A 106 11.53 10.88 -9.33
CA GLU A 106 12.21 11.28 -8.09
C GLU A 106 11.32 12.18 -7.25
N GLY A 107 11.22 11.85 -5.95
CA GLY A 107 10.36 12.56 -5.01
C GLY A 107 8.89 12.57 -5.42
N SER A 108 8.14 13.54 -4.89
CA SER A 108 6.73 13.73 -5.22
C SER A 108 6.28 15.18 -5.10
N ARG A 109 5.25 15.53 -5.86
CA ARG A 109 4.58 16.84 -5.84
C ARG A 109 3.12 16.70 -5.44
N SER A 110 2.61 17.74 -4.78
CA SER A 110 1.17 17.91 -4.60
C SER A 110 0.45 17.95 -5.95
N VAL A 111 -0.79 17.50 -5.93
CA VAL A 111 -1.76 17.77 -7.00
C VAL A 111 -2.66 18.91 -6.52
N ASP A 112 -3.29 19.61 -7.47
CA ASP A 112 -4.25 20.64 -7.13
C ASP A 112 -5.37 20.03 -6.26
N LEU A 113 -5.74 20.75 -5.21
CA LEU A 113 -6.83 20.37 -4.32
C LEU A 113 -7.94 21.41 -4.42
N PHE A 114 -9.14 20.93 -4.74
CA PHE A 114 -10.36 21.72 -4.78
C PHE A 114 -11.25 21.42 -3.59
N GLY A 115 -12.07 22.40 -3.18
CA GLY A 115 -12.94 22.29 -2.02
C GLY A 115 -12.30 22.77 -0.72
N PHE A 116 -13.14 23.02 0.28
CA PHE A 116 -12.70 23.47 1.60
C PHE A 116 -12.43 22.24 2.47
N GLN A 117 -11.21 22.16 3.00
CA GLN A 117 -10.89 21.17 4.02
C GLN A 117 -11.53 21.61 5.35
N TYR A 118 -12.29 20.72 5.97
CA TYR A 118 -12.79 20.89 7.33
C TYR A 118 -12.68 19.55 8.06
N ASP A 119 -12.47 19.62 9.37
CA ASP A 119 -12.44 18.42 10.21
C ASP A 119 -13.83 17.78 10.20
N VAL A 120 -13.87 16.50 9.87
CA VAL A 120 -15.05 15.69 10.02
C VAL A 120 -14.82 14.76 11.20
N GLY A 121 -15.67 14.88 12.22
CA GLY A 121 -15.68 13.94 13.33
C GLY A 121 -16.06 12.57 12.81
N VAL A 122 -15.09 11.66 12.72
CA VAL A 122 -15.32 10.25 12.41
C VAL A 122 -15.41 9.48 13.72
N GLU A 123 -16.32 8.52 13.80
CA GLU A 123 -16.41 7.67 14.99
C GLU A 123 -15.11 6.86 15.17
N PRO A 124 -14.60 6.73 16.41
CA PRO A 124 -13.43 5.93 16.68
C PRO A 124 -13.66 4.46 16.31
N ILE A 125 -12.88 3.96 15.35
CA ILE A 125 -12.89 2.54 14.99
C ILE A 125 -12.13 1.78 16.08
N HIS A 126 -12.82 0.85 16.73
CA HIS A 126 -12.20 -0.02 17.73
C HIS A 126 -11.49 -1.17 17.03
N VAL A 127 -10.15 -1.17 17.08
CA VAL A 127 -9.30 -2.18 16.47
C VAL A 127 -8.71 -3.10 17.55
N ASN A 128 -8.78 -4.41 17.34
CA ASN A 128 -8.16 -5.38 18.25
C ASN A 128 -6.67 -5.57 17.90
N VAL A 129 -5.82 -4.75 18.51
CA VAL A 129 -4.35 -4.76 18.31
C VAL A 129 -3.75 -6.11 18.71
N ASP A 130 -4.16 -6.68 19.83
CA ASP A 130 -3.64 -7.97 20.31
C ASP A 130 -3.89 -9.10 19.32
N ARG A 131 -5.08 -9.12 18.70
CA ARG A 131 -5.41 -10.08 17.63
C ARG A 131 -4.50 -9.89 16.41
N MET A 132 -4.26 -8.65 16.00
CA MET A 132 -3.38 -8.37 14.85
C MET A 132 -1.93 -8.79 15.10
N VAL A 133 -1.38 -8.48 16.29
CA VAL A 133 -0.05 -8.92 16.70
C VAL A 133 0.00 -10.44 16.83
N GLY A 134 -1.05 -11.06 17.37
CA GLY A 134 -1.18 -12.52 17.43
C GLY A 134 -1.15 -13.17 16.05
N THR A 135 -1.86 -12.62 15.07
CA THR A 135 -1.81 -13.11 13.68
C THR A 135 -0.43 -12.93 13.06
N PHE A 136 0.26 -11.81 13.30
CA PHE A 136 1.65 -11.64 12.86
C PHE A 136 2.57 -12.73 13.46
N ARG A 137 2.48 -12.98 14.77
CA ARG A 137 3.29 -14.00 15.45
C ARG A 137 3.04 -15.39 14.92
N GLN A 138 1.77 -15.74 14.69
CA GLN A 138 1.41 -17.02 14.07
C GLN A 138 1.99 -17.12 12.65
N GLY A 139 1.88 -16.05 11.85
CA GLY A 139 2.53 -15.96 10.54
C GLY A 139 4.05 -16.12 10.61
N ALA A 140 4.70 -15.55 11.63
CA ALA A 140 6.13 -15.70 11.84
C ALA A 140 6.53 -17.13 12.21
N ALA A 141 5.67 -17.90 12.86
CA ALA A 141 5.92 -19.31 13.13
C ALA A 141 5.66 -20.19 11.90
N ASP A 142 4.53 -19.97 11.21
CA ASP A 142 4.05 -20.87 10.15
C ASP A 142 4.65 -20.57 8.77
N LEU A 143 4.96 -19.30 8.50
CA LEU A 143 5.35 -18.81 7.17
C LEU A 143 6.80 -18.36 7.08
N GLU A 144 7.62 -18.52 8.13
CA GLU A 144 9.05 -18.15 8.10
C GLU A 144 9.79 -18.71 6.86
N PRO A 145 9.63 -20.00 6.47
CA PRO A 145 10.29 -20.52 5.28
C PRO A 145 9.87 -19.82 3.98
N ILE A 146 8.62 -19.33 3.91
CA ILE A 146 8.11 -18.57 2.77
C ILE A 146 8.65 -17.13 2.84
N TRP A 147 8.62 -16.49 4.00
CA TRP A 147 9.17 -15.15 4.19
C TRP A 147 10.67 -15.09 3.87
N ARG A 148 11.45 -16.14 4.16
CA ARG A 148 12.87 -16.23 3.78
C ARG A 148 13.08 -16.29 2.26
N GLN A 149 12.10 -16.76 1.50
CA GLN A 149 12.13 -16.70 0.03
C GLN A 149 11.65 -15.34 -0.51
N MET A 150 10.76 -14.68 0.24
CA MET A 150 10.16 -13.39 -0.15
C MET A 150 11.06 -12.19 0.16
N LEU A 151 11.77 -12.21 1.28
CA LEU A 151 12.44 -11.06 1.88
C LEU A 151 13.96 -11.18 1.78
N ALA A 152 14.64 -10.05 1.65
CA ALA A 152 16.10 -10.04 1.75
C ALA A 152 16.55 -10.49 3.16
N PRO A 153 17.75 -11.09 3.30
CA PRO A 153 18.27 -11.56 4.59
C PRO A 153 18.21 -10.49 5.68
N GLU A 154 18.60 -9.25 5.38
CA GLU A 154 18.61 -8.15 6.34
C GLU A 154 17.18 -7.73 6.76
N THR A 155 16.22 -7.82 5.83
CA THR A 155 14.81 -7.53 6.10
C THR A 155 14.23 -8.57 7.05
N ILE A 156 14.49 -9.87 6.83
CA ILE A 156 13.92 -10.94 7.67
C ILE A 156 14.57 -11.00 9.05
N GLU A 157 15.90 -10.82 9.14
CA GLU A 157 16.61 -10.82 10.43
C GLU A 157 16.20 -9.62 11.31
N ALA A 158 15.80 -8.50 10.71
CA ALA A 158 15.22 -7.37 11.44
C ALA A 158 13.75 -7.59 11.84
N LEU A 159 13.01 -8.41 11.08
CA LEU A 159 11.58 -8.64 11.26
C LEU A 159 11.28 -9.72 12.30
N LEU A 160 11.99 -10.85 12.27
CA LEU A 160 11.68 -12.01 13.11
C LEU A 160 11.73 -11.74 14.62
N PRO A 161 12.66 -10.93 15.16
CA PRO A 161 12.68 -10.61 16.60
C PRO A 161 11.39 -9.94 17.11
N LEU A 162 10.62 -9.30 16.22
CA LEU A 162 9.35 -8.67 16.60
C LEU A 162 8.27 -9.69 17.02
N LYS A 163 8.45 -10.99 16.74
CA LYS A 163 7.50 -12.00 17.21
C LYS A 163 7.51 -12.14 18.74
N ASP A 164 8.64 -11.84 19.37
CA ASP A 164 8.88 -12.06 20.80
C ASP A 164 8.68 -10.78 21.65
N CYS A 165 8.50 -9.60 21.02
CA CYS A 165 8.33 -8.35 21.76
C CYS A 165 6.92 -8.24 22.37
N PRO A 166 6.74 -7.54 23.51
CA PRO A 166 5.41 -7.29 24.08
C PRO A 166 4.48 -6.59 23.08
N PRO A 167 3.16 -6.90 23.04
CA PRO A 167 2.24 -6.29 22.07
C PRO A 167 2.26 -4.75 22.07
N GLN A 168 2.41 -4.13 23.24
CA GLN A 168 2.45 -2.68 23.39
C GLN A 168 3.72 -2.04 22.81
N GLU A 169 4.82 -2.80 22.74
CA GLU A 169 6.11 -2.39 22.19
C GLU A 169 6.28 -2.80 20.71
N PHE A 170 5.33 -3.57 20.16
CA PHE A 170 5.39 -4.06 18.79
C PHE A 170 5.43 -2.91 17.77
N ARG A 171 6.56 -2.75 17.07
CA ARG A 171 6.73 -1.71 16.03
C ARG A 171 7.52 -2.26 14.85
N ILE A 172 6.88 -2.27 13.66
CA ILE A 172 7.57 -2.41 12.38
C ILE A 172 7.97 -1.01 11.92
N ALA A 173 9.27 -0.69 11.99
CA ALA A 173 9.80 0.60 11.56
C ALA A 173 9.51 0.89 10.08
N ASP A 174 9.36 2.17 9.72
CA ASP A 174 9.01 2.57 8.34
C ASP A 174 10.04 2.13 7.30
N ASP A 175 11.33 2.30 7.61
CA ASP A 175 12.42 1.85 6.74
C ASP A 175 12.41 0.33 6.55
N LEU A 176 11.98 -0.44 7.57
CA LEU A 176 11.83 -1.89 7.45
C LEU A 176 10.62 -2.24 6.58
N TRP A 177 9.49 -1.57 6.81
CA TRP A 177 8.27 -1.79 6.04
C TRP A 177 8.43 -1.42 4.56
N ALA A 178 9.09 -0.31 4.25
CA ALA A 178 9.37 0.09 2.87
C ALA A 178 10.20 -0.97 2.13
N ARG A 179 11.30 -1.43 2.75
CA ARG A 179 12.15 -2.50 2.21
C ARG A 179 11.39 -3.82 2.03
N LEU A 180 10.58 -4.21 3.01
CA LEU A 180 9.73 -5.40 2.95
C LEU A 180 8.78 -5.36 1.75
N ILE A 181 8.07 -4.23 1.52
CA ILE A 181 7.17 -4.09 0.37
C ILE A 181 7.95 -4.12 -0.95
N TYR A 182 9.13 -3.52 -1.00
CA TYR A 182 10.00 -3.57 -2.18
C TYR A 182 10.57 -4.96 -2.47
N ASP A 183 10.91 -5.73 -1.44
CA ASP A 183 11.27 -7.14 -1.56
C ASP A 183 10.13 -7.97 -2.16
N VAL A 184 8.91 -7.80 -1.63
CA VAL A 184 7.72 -8.47 -2.16
C VAL A 184 7.48 -8.09 -3.62
N ALA A 185 7.63 -6.81 -3.97
CA ALA A 185 7.47 -6.35 -5.34
C ALA A 185 8.49 -6.98 -6.30
N ALA A 186 9.76 -7.04 -5.91
CA ALA A 186 10.82 -7.68 -6.70
C ALA A 186 10.62 -9.20 -6.84
N VAL A 187 10.12 -9.87 -5.80
CA VAL A 187 9.81 -11.31 -5.82
C VAL A 187 8.57 -11.61 -6.67
N TYR A 188 7.55 -10.75 -6.62
CA TYR A 188 6.38 -10.82 -7.48
C TYR A 188 6.78 -10.74 -8.96
N HIS A 189 7.63 -9.77 -9.30
CA HIS A 189 8.13 -9.56 -10.66
C HIS A 189 8.90 -10.77 -11.20
N ARG A 190 9.79 -11.32 -10.38
CA ARG A 190 10.62 -12.48 -10.74
C ARG A 190 9.88 -13.82 -10.67
N ARG A 191 8.63 -13.82 -10.20
CA ARG A 191 7.77 -15.00 -10.09
C ARG A 191 8.44 -16.15 -9.30
N VAL A 192 9.22 -15.82 -8.27
CA VAL A 192 9.89 -16.81 -7.40
C VAL A 192 8.87 -17.70 -6.69
N LEU A 193 7.70 -17.15 -6.39
CA LEU A 193 6.57 -17.84 -5.77
C LEU A 193 5.30 -17.60 -6.61
N PRO A 194 4.32 -18.51 -6.56
CA PRO A 194 2.98 -18.23 -7.08
C PRO A 194 2.43 -16.94 -6.46
N HIS A 195 1.92 -16.04 -7.31
CA HIS A 195 1.46 -14.71 -6.88
C HIS A 195 0.44 -14.78 -5.74
N GLU A 196 -0.50 -15.72 -5.79
CA GLU A 196 -1.49 -15.92 -4.75
C GLU A 196 -0.84 -16.29 -3.40
N HIS A 197 0.15 -17.19 -3.39
CA HIS A 197 0.86 -17.58 -2.17
C HIS A 197 1.67 -16.41 -1.60
N LEU A 198 2.35 -15.66 -2.47
CA LEU A 198 3.10 -14.47 -2.09
C LEU A 198 2.21 -13.42 -1.41
N LEU A 199 1.06 -13.12 -2.03
CA LEU A 199 0.11 -12.12 -1.54
C LEU A 199 -0.59 -12.57 -0.25
N LYS A 200 -0.93 -13.86 -0.13
CA LYS A 200 -1.46 -14.43 1.12
C LYS A 200 -0.44 -14.34 2.25
N ALA A 201 0.84 -14.66 1.97
CA ALA A 201 1.92 -14.58 2.95
C ALA A 201 2.25 -13.14 3.40
N LEU A 202 1.84 -12.12 2.63
CA LEU A 202 1.92 -10.72 3.04
C LEU A 202 0.86 -10.33 4.10
N THR A 203 -0.24 -11.08 4.22
CA THR A 203 -1.36 -10.70 5.09
C THR A 203 -0.96 -10.52 6.56
N PRO A 204 -0.24 -11.47 7.22
CA PRO A 204 0.16 -11.29 8.61
C PRO A 204 1.17 -10.14 8.79
N LEU A 205 2.01 -9.88 7.79
CA LEU A 205 2.95 -8.75 7.79
C LEU A 205 2.21 -7.42 7.76
N TYR A 206 1.18 -7.33 6.90
CA TYR A 206 0.33 -6.15 6.81
C TYR A 206 -0.45 -5.90 8.11
N LEU A 207 -0.99 -6.95 8.73
CA LEU A 207 -1.65 -6.85 10.05
C LEU A 207 -0.68 -6.36 11.13
N GLY A 208 0.57 -6.85 11.14
CA GLY A 208 1.61 -6.32 12.01
C GLY A 208 1.88 -4.83 11.75
N ARG A 209 1.98 -4.40 10.48
CA ARG A 209 2.18 -2.98 10.17
C ARG A 209 1.00 -2.11 10.62
N THR A 210 -0.21 -2.60 10.45
CA THR A 210 -1.44 -1.93 10.90
C THR A 210 -1.46 -1.82 12.43
N ALA A 211 -1.13 -2.89 13.15
CA ALA A 211 -0.98 -2.85 14.61
C ALA A 211 0.06 -1.80 15.05
N SER A 212 1.21 -1.75 14.38
CA SER A 212 2.25 -0.74 14.64
C SER A 212 1.69 0.68 14.47
N PHE A 213 0.95 0.93 13.38
CA PHE A 213 0.37 2.25 13.10
C PHE A 213 -0.68 2.65 14.15
N VAL A 214 -1.56 1.72 14.55
CA VAL A 214 -2.57 1.97 15.59
C VAL A 214 -1.89 2.34 16.91
N LEU A 215 -0.85 1.60 17.30
CA LEU A 215 -0.11 1.86 18.54
C LEU A 215 0.68 3.18 18.49
N GLU A 216 1.20 3.58 17.33
CA GLU A 216 1.93 4.84 17.14
C GLU A 216 1.01 6.06 17.10
N THR A 217 -0.26 5.87 16.71
CA THR A 217 -1.22 6.96 16.52
C THR A 217 -2.27 7.04 17.62
N GLN A 218 -2.21 6.15 18.61
CA GLN A 218 -3.12 6.16 19.74
C GLN A 218 -3.00 7.48 20.53
N GLY A 219 -4.11 8.21 20.65
CA GLY A 219 -4.15 9.50 21.34
C GLY A 219 -3.66 10.69 20.52
N LEU A 220 -3.24 10.48 19.26
CA LEU A 220 -2.91 11.57 18.34
C LEU A 220 -4.16 12.18 17.72
N THR A 221 -4.04 13.45 17.35
CA THR A 221 -5.01 14.16 16.50
C THR A 221 -4.91 13.68 15.05
N SER A 222 -5.93 13.95 14.23
CA SER A 222 -5.91 13.66 12.79
C SER A 222 -4.70 14.28 12.09
N ALA A 223 -4.34 15.52 12.44
CA ALA A 223 -3.19 16.22 11.87
C ALA A 223 -1.86 15.53 12.22
N GLU A 224 -1.69 15.09 13.46
CA GLU A 224 -0.48 14.35 13.89
C GLU A 224 -0.40 12.97 13.24
N ALA A 225 -1.53 12.28 13.07
CA ALA A 225 -1.59 11.03 12.31
C ALA A 225 -1.19 11.24 10.83
N GLU A 226 -1.57 12.34 10.20
CA GLU A 226 -1.11 12.68 8.84
C GLU A 226 0.40 12.92 8.79
N ILE A 227 1.02 13.53 9.82
CA ILE A 227 2.49 13.65 9.91
C ILE A 227 3.14 12.26 9.95
N ARG A 228 2.56 11.31 10.69
CA ARG A 228 3.05 9.93 10.74
C ARG A 228 2.96 9.23 9.38
N ILE A 229 1.89 9.48 8.61
CA ILE A 229 1.72 8.97 7.25
C ILE A 229 2.73 9.62 6.29
N GLU A 230 2.98 10.92 6.42
CA GLU A 230 3.99 11.62 5.62
C GLU A 230 5.39 11.04 5.85
N ALA A 231 5.77 10.76 7.10
CA ALA A 231 7.04 10.11 7.43
C ALA A 231 7.17 8.73 6.75
N LEU A 232 6.08 7.95 6.74
CA LEU A 232 6.04 6.68 6.03
C LEU A 232 6.21 6.87 4.52
N CYS A 233 5.55 7.87 3.90
CA CYS A 233 5.75 8.19 2.50
C CYS A 233 7.20 8.54 2.16
N GLN A 234 7.86 9.33 3.02
CA GLN A 234 9.27 9.68 2.85
C GLN A 234 10.18 8.47 2.94
N ALA A 235 9.88 7.50 3.81
CA ALA A 235 10.63 6.24 3.85
C ALA A 235 10.54 5.45 2.54
N PHE A 236 9.36 5.39 1.91
CA PHE A 236 9.21 4.78 0.58
C PHE A 236 10.02 5.52 -0.48
N GLU A 237 9.94 6.86 -0.53
CA GLU A 237 10.73 7.67 -1.48
C GLU A 237 12.24 7.46 -1.27
N LYS A 238 12.70 7.50 -0.02
CA LYS A 238 14.10 7.28 0.39
C LYS A 238 14.63 5.91 -0.05
N HIS A 239 13.83 4.85 0.11
CA HIS A 239 14.25 3.48 -0.24
C HIS A 239 13.99 3.11 -1.70
N LYS A 240 13.54 4.05 -2.55
CA LYS A 240 13.32 3.75 -3.97
C LYS A 240 14.57 3.25 -4.72
N PRO A 241 15.80 3.74 -4.44
CA PRO A 241 17.01 3.15 -5.02
C PRO A 241 17.17 1.66 -4.69
N TYR A 242 16.81 1.25 -3.47
CA TYR A 242 16.81 -0.16 -3.07
C TYR A 242 15.81 -1.00 -3.90
N LEU A 243 14.60 -0.47 -4.15
CA LEU A 243 13.64 -1.12 -5.06
C LEU A 243 14.26 -1.33 -6.45
N ILE A 244 14.86 -0.28 -7.03
CA ILE A 244 15.44 -0.35 -8.39
C ILE A 244 16.54 -1.40 -8.45
N GLU A 245 17.41 -1.45 -7.45
CA GLU A 245 18.46 -2.46 -7.35
C GLU A 245 17.87 -3.87 -7.27
N ARG A 246 16.91 -4.10 -6.36
CA ARG A 246 16.27 -5.40 -6.17
C ARG A 246 15.47 -5.86 -7.39
N TRP A 247 14.83 -4.93 -8.09
CA TRP A 247 14.02 -5.19 -9.28
C TRP A 247 14.87 -5.63 -10.47
N ARG A 248 16.08 -5.08 -10.62
CA ARG A 248 17.00 -5.40 -11.74
C ARG A 248 17.84 -6.66 -11.53
N ARG A 249 17.93 -7.18 -10.31
CA ARG A 249 18.66 -8.43 -10.04
C ARG A 249 17.91 -9.59 -10.67
N GLU A 250 18.53 -10.27 -11.64
CA GLU A 250 18.05 -11.52 -12.23
C GLU A 250 17.92 -12.63 -11.17
#